data_AF-A0A9E1R0P4-F1
#
_entry.id   AF-A0A9E1R0P4-F1
#
_cell.length_a   1.000
_cell.length_b   1.000
_cell.length_c   1.000
_cell.angle_alpha   90.00
_cell.angle_beta   90.00
_cell.angle_gamma   90.00
#
_symmetry.space_group_name_H-M   'P 1'
#
loop_
_entity.id
_entity.type
_entity.pdbx_description
1 polymer ?
#
loop_
_entity_poly.entity_id
_entity_poly.type
_entity_poly.pdbx_seq_one_letter_code
_entity_poly.pdbx_strand_id
1 'polypeptide(L)'
;AEDYLGLAISNVIFFDGLKFKEVANGISFANGINYNSKKDLLFVASPRKFYIKVFKKNNDNSLSFIEDIYCGTGVDNIEFDLDNTLWIGAHPNLLHFDSYSKGNKAFAPSEIISIKYIEKNNYIKENIYLEKGQAMSGSTVAAPFGNLILMGNVMDDHFLVLKK
;
A
#
# COMPACT_ATOMS: atom_id res chain seq x y z
N ALA A 1 12.47 -12.28 10.81
CA ALA A 1 12.43 -11.33 11.94
C ALA A 1 11.49 -10.17 11.61
N GLU A 2 11.61 -9.53 10.46
CA GLU A 2 10.67 -8.51 9.99
C GLU A 2 9.24 -9.02 9.77
N ASP A 3 9.06 -10.17 9.13
CA ASP A 3 7.74 -10.76 8.86
C ASP A 3 6.88 -11.04 10.10
N TYR A 4 7.52 -11.48 11.18
CA TYR A 4 6.84 -11.97 12.38
C TYR A 4 6.91 -11.00 13.56
N LEU A 5 8.00 -10.23 13.68
CA LEU A 5 8.20 -9.28 14.79
C LEU A 5 7.91 -7.83 14.37
N GLY A 6 7.66 -7.56 13.08
CA GLY A 6 7.39 -6.21 12.58
C GLY A 6 8.56 -5.25 12.80
N LEU A 7 9.79 -5.76 12.83
CA LEU A 7 10.99 -4.91 12.97
C LEU A 7 11.08 -3.93 11.80
N ALA A 8 11.44 -2.70 12.10
CA ALA A 8 11.52 -1.63 11.10
C ALA A 8 12.92 -1.59 10.48
N ILE A 9 13.23 -2.57 9.63
CA ILE A 9 14.56 -2.74 9.01
C ILE A 9 14.57 -2.57 7.49
N SER A 10 13.40 -2.45 6.85
CA SER A 10 13.30 -2.10 5.44
C SER A 10 13.64 -0.63 5.17
N ASN A 11 14.00 -0.36 3.92
CA ASN A 11 14.41 0.94 3.41
C ASN A 11 13.79 1.24 2.03
N VAL A 12 14.02 2.46 1.55
CA VAL A 12 13.73 2.91 0.18
C VAL A 12 15.04 3.34 -0.45
N ILE A 13 15.30 2.83 -1.65
CA ILE A 13 16.49 3.13 -2.43
C ILE A 13 16.09 3.96 -3.66
N PHE A 14 16.79 5.06 -3.87
CA PHE A 14 16.75 5.81 -5.12
C PHE A 14 17.83 5.30 -6.06
N PHE A 15 17.47 5.09 -7.33
CA PHE A 15 18.39 4.73 -8.41
C PHE A 15 18.30 5.78 -9.52
N ASP A 16 19.41 6.44 -9.83
CA ASP A 16 19.48 7.50 -10.84
C ASP A 16 19.78 6.98 -12.26
N GLY A 17 19.87 5.66 -12.43
CA GLY A 17 20.35 5.00 -13.65
C GLY A 17 21.81 4.54 -13.58
N LEU A 18 22.58 5.00 -12.59
CA LEU A 18 23.99 4.68 -12.41
C LEU A 18 24.33 4.22 -10.98
N LYS A 19 23.77 4.88 -9.96
CA LYS A 19 24.08 4.68 -8.55
C LYS A 19 22.82 4.49 -7.72
N PHE A 20 22.96 3.66 -6.68
CA PHE A 20 21.95 3.46 -5.66
C PHE A 20 22.26 4.33 -4.44
N LYS A 21 21.24 4.98 -3.89
CA LYS A 21 21.31 5.77 -2.65
C LYS A 21 20.15 5.39 -1.76
N GLU A 22 20.42 5.00 -0.52
CA GLU A 22 19.36 4.89 0.49
C GLU A 22 18.80 6.28 0.79
N VAL A 23 17.48 6.42 0.67
CA VAL A 23 16.78 7.72 0.82
C VAL A 23 15.74 7.71 1.93
N ALA A 24 15.35 6.55 2.44
CA ALA A 24 14.62 6.37 3.70
C ALA A 24 14.93 5.00 4.29
N ASN A 25 14.86 4.86 5.61
CA ASN A 25 15.02 3.59 6.32
C ASN A 25 14.08 3.55 7.54
N GLY A 26 14.16 2.49 8.35
CA GLY A 26 13.31 2.38 9.53
C GLY A 26 11.84 2.13 9.18
N ILE A 27 11.57 1.47 8.05
CA ILE A 27 10.23 1.14 7.59
C ILE A 27 9.95 -0.31 7.97
N SER A 28 8.79 -0.57 8.58
CA SER A 28 8.38 -1.93 8.94
C SER A 28 7.77 -2.59 7.72
N PHE A 29 8.54 -3.48 7.07
CA PHE A 29 8.18 -4.18 5.85
C PHE A 29 7.77 -3.21 4.73
N ALA A 30 8.73 -2.46 4.16
CA ALA A 30 8.42 -1.55 3.06
C ALA A 30 7.87 -2.36 1.87
N ASN A 31 6.71 -1.97 1.35
CA ASN A 31 6.04 -2.70 0.28
C ASN A 31 5.65 -1.73 -0.86
N GLY A 32 4.37 -1.43 -1.05
CA GLY A 32 3.90 -0.51 -2.09
C GLY A 32 4.54 0.87 -1.99
N ILE A 33 4.86 1.45 -3.14
CA ILE A 33 5.46 2.78 -3.25
C ILE A 33 4.93 3.50 -4.48
N ASN A 34 4.52 4.77 -4.33
CA ASN A 34 4.09 5.58 -5.47
C ASN A 34 4.32 7.08 -5.25
N TYR A 35 4.50 7.84 -6.34
CA TYR A 35 4.93 9.24 -6.32
C TYR A 35 3.91 10.17 -6.99
N ASN A 36 3.47 11.18 -6.25
CA ASN A 36 2.71 12.29 -6.78
C ASN A 36 3.68 13.42 -7.20
N SER A 37 3.91 13.52 -8.51
CA SER A 37 4.81 14.53 -9.11
C SER A 37 4.30 15.96 -9.01
N LYS A 38 2.99 16.19 -8.84
CA LYS A 38 2.43 17.54 -8.72
C LYS A 38 2.71 18.17 -7.35
N LYS A 39 2.83 17.34 -6.30
CA LYS A 39 3.09 17.78 -4.91
C LYS A 39 4.49 17.44 -4.41
N ASP A 40 5.28 16.73 -5.20
CA ASP A 40 6.49 15.99 -4.81
C ASP A 40 6.33 15.14 -3.55
N LEU A 41 5.21 14.42 -3.46
CA LEU A 41 4.94 13.53 -2.34
C LEU A 41 5.14 12.08 -2.73
N LEU A 42 5.91 11.35 -1.94
CA LEU A 42 6.11 9.91 -2.08
C LEU A 42 5.39 9.21 -0.93
N PHE A 43 4.65 8.16 -1.27
CA PHE A 43 3.89 7.36 -0.32
C PHE A 43 4.46 5.95 -0.30
N VAL A 44 4.69 5.41 0.89
CA VAL A 44 5.28 4.07 1.09
C VAL A 44 4.44 3.28 2.08
N ALA A 45 4.02 2.09 1.71
CA ALA A 45 3.29 1.17 2.57
C ALA A 45 4.22 0.52 3.59
N SER A 46 3.74 0.46 4.84
CA SER A 46 4.37 -0.22 5.97
C SER A 46 3.33 -1.15 6.63
N PRO A 47 2.95 -2.26 5.97
CA PRO A 47 1.89 -3.18 6.38
C PRO A 47 2.01 -3.66 7.83
N ARG A 48 3.21 -3.98 8.31
CA ARG A 48 3.40 -4.53 9.66
C ARG A 48 3.13 -3.52 10.79
N LYS A 49 3.06 -2.23 10.46
CA LYS A 49 2.62 -1.16 11.36
C LYS A 49 1.31 -0.50 10.92
N PHE A 50 0.70 -1.01 9.85
CA PHE A 50 -0.56 -0.51 9.27
C PHE A 50 -0.50 0.98 8.90
N TYR A 51 0.64 1.43 8.36
CA TYR A 51 0.84 2.82 7.95
C TYR A 51 1.05 2.97 6.45
N ILE A 52 0.51 4.06 5.90
CA ILE A 52 1.08 4.70 4.71
C ILE A 52 1.99 5.82 5.20
N LYS A 53 3.28 5.73 4.91
CA LYS A 53 4.28 6.75 5.24
C LYS A 53 4.31 7.80 4.14
N VAL A 54 4.29 9.09 4.52
CA VAL A 54 4.33 10.21 3.59
C VAL A 54 5.69 10.89 3.66
N PHE A 55 6.32 11.10 2.51
CA PHE A 55 7.59 11.80 2.38
C PHE A 55 7.49 12.94 1.37
N LYS A 56 8.18 14.06 1.61
CA LYS A 56 8.51 15.04 0.59
C LYS A 56 9.74 14.55 -0.15
N LYS A 57 9.69 14.50 -1.48
CA LYS A 57 10.89 14.36 -2.32
C LYS A 57 11.55 15.72 -2.50
N ASN A 58 12.82 15.81 -2.12
CA ASN A 58 13.63 17.02 -2.28
C ASN A 58 14.25 17.09 -3.69
N ASN A 59 14.78 18.26 -4.05
CA ASN A 59 15.42 18.51 -5.34
C ASN A 59 16.66 17.62 -5.58
N ASP A 60 17.36 17.22 -4.52
CA ASP A 60 18.52 16.31 -4.56
C ASP A 60 18.13 14.82 -4.51
N ASN A 61 16.84 14.51 -4.67
CA ASN A 61 16.24 13.18 -4.56
C ASN A 61 16.30 12.53 -3.16
N SER A 62 16.73 13.25 -2.12
CA SER A 62 16.51 12.79 -0.75
C SER A 62 15.02 12.85 -0.38
N LEU A 63 14.64 12.10 0.65
CA LEU A 63 13.27 12.10 1.17
C LEU A 63 13.25 12.69 2.58
N SER A 64 12.32 13.62 2.81
CA SER A 64 12.02 14.16 4.13
C SER A 64 10.70 13.58 4.62
N PHE A 65 10.72 12.86 5.74
CA PHE A 65 9.52 12.31 6.37
C PHE A 65 8.55 13.42 6.79
N ILE A 66 7.25 13.23 6.51
CA ILE A 66 6.19 14.17 6.88
C ILE A 66 5.36 13.61 8.04
N GLU A 67 4.75 12.45 7.82
CA GLU A 67 3.88 11.76 8.79
C GLU A 67 3.61 10.30 8.42
N ASP A 68 3.00 9.59 9.37
CA ASP A 68 2.40 8.28 9.17
C ASP A 68 0.86 8.39 9.16
N ILE A 69 0.22 7.82 8.14
CA ILE A 69 -1.24 7.71 8.04
C ILE A 69 -1.64 6.33 8.54
N TYR A 70 -2.36 6.25 9.68
CA TYR A 70 -2.84 4.98 10.22
C TYR A 70 -4.02 4.42 9.41
N CYS A 71 -3.78 3.27 8.78
CA CYS A 71 -4.75 2.60 7.92
C CYS A 71 -5.62 1.62 8.70
N GLY A 72 -5.07 0.98 9.74
CA GLY A 72 -5.77 -0.05 10.52
C GLY A 72 -5.86 -1.41 9.82
N THR A 73 -5.14 -1.56 8.71
CA THR A 73 -5.09 -2.77 7.87
C THR A 73 -3.70 -2.91 7.27
N GLY A 74 -3.34 -4.13 6.86
CA GLY A 74 -2.07 -4.46 6.21
C GLY A 74 -2.03 -3.91 4.79
N VAL A 75 -1.67 -2.64 4.64
CA VAL A 75 -1.56 -1.96 3.34
C VAL A 75 -0.49 -2.57 2.43
N ASP A 76 -0.79 -2.70 1.15
CA ASP A 76 0.07 -3.34 0.15
C ASP A 76 0.41 -2.33 -0.97
N ASN A 77 0.10 -2.60 -2.24
CA ASN A 77 0.43 -1.69 -3.35
C ASN A 77 -0.46 -0.44 -3.38
N ILE A 78 0.12 0.66 -3.88
CA ILE A 78 -0.49 1.99 -3.91
C ILE A 78 -0.62 2.44 -5.36
N GLU A 79 -1.84 2.74 -5.79
CA GLU A 79 -2.12 3.38 -7.08
C GLU A 79 -2.73 4.77 -6.87
N PHE A 80 -2.66 5.61 -7.91
CA PHE A 80 -3.35 6.89 -7.95
C PHE A 80 -4.51 6.86 -8.95
N ASP A 81 -5.62 7.52 -8.59
CA ASP A 81 -6.57 7.96 -9.62
C ASP A 81 -6.17 9.31 -10.23
N LEU A 82 -6.97 9.78 -11.19
CA LEU A 82 -6.76 11.05 -11.90
C LEU A 82 -6.79 12.28 -10.96
N ASP A 83 -7.46 12.17 -9.82
CA ASP A 83 -7.55 13.21 -8.80
C ASP A 83 -6.40 13.12 -7.77
N ASN A 84 -5.48 12.17 -7.93
CA ASN A 84 -4.39 11.84 -7.01
C ASN A 84 -4.88 11.33 -5.64
N THR A 85 -6.07 10.74 -5.58
CA THR A 85 -6.48 9.91 -4.45
C THR A 85 -5.69 8.62 -4.53
N LEU A 86 -5.17 8.16 -3.40
CA LEU A 86 -4.49 6.88 -3.31
C LEU A 86 -5.54 5.77 -3.24
N TRP A 87 -5.30 4.69 -3.97
CA TRP A 87 -6.08 3.46 -3.97
C TRP A 87 -5.15 2.32 -3.57
N ILE A 88 -5.49 1.63 -2.49
CA ILE A 88 -4.59 0.66 -1.85
C ILE A 88 -5.31 -0.67 -1.69
N GLY A 89 -4.70 -1.75 -2.20
CA GLY A 89 -5.09 -3.11 -1.81
C GLY A 89 -4.54 -3.44 -0.43
N ALA A 90 -5.33 -4.12 0.40
CA ALA A 90 -4.96 -4.34 1.80
C ALA A 90 -5.41 -5.70 2.34
N HIS A 91 -4.77 -6.06 3.46
CA HIS A 91 -4.99 -7.30 4.21
C HIS A 91 -5.54 -6.99 5.61
N PRO A 92 -6.86 -7.14 5.84
CA PRO A 92 -7.49 -6.88 7.15
C PRO A 92 -6.91 -7.70 8.30
N ASN A 93 -6.38 -8.89 7.97
CA ASN A 93 -5.75 -9.78 8.93
C ASN A 93 -4.50 -10.42 8.34
N LEU A 94 -3.34 -9.88 8.67
CA LEU A 94 -2.03 -10.35 8.18
C LEU A 94 -1.71 -11.80 8.56
N LEU A 95 -2.21 -12.29 9.71
CA LEU A 95 -2.01 -13.69 10.12
C LEU A 95 -2.88 -14.64 9.29
N HIS A 96 -4.10 -14.22 8.97
CA HIS A 96 -4.98 -14.98 8.10
C HIS A 96 -4.42 -15.03 6.68
N PHE A 97 -3.94 -13.90 6.16
CA PHE A 97 -3.29 -13.85 4.85
C PHE A 97 -2.04 -14.76 4.79
N ASP A 98 -1.17 -14.73 5.81
CA ASP A 98 -0.01 -15.63 5.91
C ASP A 98 -0.41 -17.12 5.96
N SER A 99 -1.50 -17.44 6.65
CA SER A 99 -2.03 -18.81 6.69
C SER A 99 -2.55 -19.26 5.32
N TYR A 100 -3.24 -18.37 4.60
CA TYR A 100 -3.72 -18.60 3.24
C TYR A 100 -2.57 -18.75 2.23
N SER A 101 -1.56 -17.88 2.26
CA SER A 101 -0.42 -17.96 1.33
C SER A 101 0.39 -19.25 1.49
N LYS A 102 0.33 -19.88 2.67
CA LYS A 102 0.91 -21.20 2.96
C LYS A 102 -0.01 -22.38 2.63
N GLY A 103 -1.21 -22.14 2.10
CA GLY A 103 -2.20 -23.17 1.79
C GLY A 103 -2.95 -23.74 3.00
N ASN A 104 -2.79 -23.16 4.19
CA ASN A 104 -3.47 -23.61 5.42
C ASN A 104 -4.89 -23.04 5.58
N LYS A 105 -5.26 -22.07 4.74
CA LYS A 105 -6.62 -21.54 4.61
C LYS A 105 -7.00 -21.53 3.13
N ALA A 106 -8.27 -21.81 2.85
CA ALA A 106 -8.78 -21.80 1.49
C ALA A 106 -8.90 -20.38 0.90
N PHE A 107 -9.18 -19.38 1.75
CA PHE A 107 -9.40 -18.00 1.34
C PHE A 107 -8.79 -17.02 2.35
N ALA A 108 -8.50 -15.80 1.92
CA ALA A 108 -8.10 -14.67 2.76
C ALA A 108 -8.97 -13.44 2.48
N PRO A 109 -9.42 -12.69 3.50
CA PRO A 109 -10.17 -11.45 3.30
C PRO A 109 -9.44 -10.47 2.38
N SER A 110 -10.18 -9.85 1.47
CA SER A 110 -9.69 -8.76 0.64
C SER A 110 -10.30 -7.42 1.04
N GLU A 111 -9.50 -6.36 0.94
CA GLU A 111 -9.90 -4.99 1.26
C GLU A 111 -9.29 -3.97 0.29
N ILE A 112 -10.08 -2.96 -0.07
CA ILE A 112 -9.60 -1.77 -0.76
C ILE A 112 -9.91 -0.56 0.10
N ILE A 113 -8.88 0.24 0.38
CA ILE A 113 -9.04 1.55 1.00
C ILE A 113 -8.64 2.66 0.04
N SER A 114 -9.28 3.82 0.16
CA SER A 114 -8.87 5.05 -0.51
C SER A 114 -8.34 6.06 0.50
N ILE A 115 -7.36 6.87 0.09
CA ILE A 115 -6.85 7.98 0.90
C ILE A 115 -6.72 9.22 0.03
N LYS A 116 -7.55 10.23 0.29
CA LYS A 116 -7.40 11.57 -0.30
C LYS A 116 -6.53 12.42 0.60
N TYR A 117 -5.25 12.53 0.25
CA TYR A 117 -4.26 13.28 1.02
C TYR A 117 -4.27 14.78 0.69
N ILE A 118 -4.53 15.61 1.69
CA ILE A 118 -4.56 17.07 1.55
C ILE A 118 -3.22 17.64 2.03
N GLU A 119 -2.93 17.46 3.31
CA GLU A 119 -1.73 17.93 4.01
C GLU A 119 -1.53 17.17 5.33
N LYS A 120 -0.53 17.59 6.13
CA LYS A 120 -0.22 16.95 7.41
C LYS A 120 -1.40 16.94 8.36
N ASN A 121 -1.74 15.76 8.89
CA ASN A 121 -2.89 15.50 9.75
C ASN A 121 -4.26 15.80 9.12
N ASN A 122 -4.33 15.97 7.79
CA ASN A 122 -5.57 16.30 7.08
C ASN A 122 -5.68 15.45 5.81
N TYR A 123 -6.49 14.40 5.91
CA TYR A 123 -6.76 13.45 4.84
C TYR A 123 -8.11 12.79 5.06
N ILE A 124 -8.73 12.31 3.98
CA ILE A 124 -9.96 11.53 4.04
C ILE A 124 -9.60 10.09 3.70
N LYS A 125 -9.93 9.15 4.61
CA LYS A 125 -9.73 7.72 4.41
C LYS A 125 -11.09 7.03 4.33
N GLU A 126 -11.29 6.22 3.31
CA GLU A 126 -12.54 5.45 3.11
C GLU A 126 -12.24 3.97 2.91
N ASN A 127 -13.15 3.12 3.38
CA ASN A 127 -13.15 1.70 3.04
C ASN A 127 -14.07 1.52 1.83
N ILE A 128 -13.50 1.14 0.70
CA ILE A 128 -14.22 1.04 -0.58
C ILE A 128 -14.78 -0.36 -0.79
N TYR A 129 -14.05 -1.38 -0.34
CA TYR A 129 -14.42 -2.77 -0.53
C TYR A 129 -13.86 -3.60 0.62
N LEU A 130 -14.68 -4.48 1.18
CA LEU A 130 -14.27 -5.45 2.17
C LEU A 130 -15.10 -6.72 2.02
N GLU A 131 -14.42 -7.86 1.87
CA GLU A 131 -15.07 -9.16 1.79
C GLU A 131 -14.23 -10.27 2.44
N LYS A 132 -14.71 -11.51 2.41
CA LYS A 132 -14.18 -12.62 3.22
C LYS A 132 -13.13 -13.50 2.50
N GLY A 133 -12.89 -13.28 1.22
CA GLY A 133 -11.95 -13.93 0.32
C GLY A 133 -12.58 -14.77 -0.80
N GLN A 134 -13.91 -14.96 -0.82
CA GLN A 134 -14.54 -15.94 -1.74
C GLN A 134 -14.61 -15.44 -3.18
N ALA A 135 -14.75 -14.13 -3.38
CA ALA A 135 -14.76 -13.57 -4.71
C ALA A 135 -13.34 -13.51 -5.28
N MET A 136 -12.37 -13.11 -4.45
CA MET A 136 -10.93 -13.16 -4.70
C MET A 136 -10.23 -12.92 -3.37
N SER A 137 -9.18 -13.69 -3.09
CA SER A 137 -8.48 -13.70 -1.81
C SER A 137 -7.26 -12.79 -1.78
N GLY A 138 -7.07 -12.09 -0.66
CA GLY A 138 -5.83 -11.37 -0.34
C GLY A 138 -5.45 -10.31 -1.37
N SER A 139 -6.33 -9.34 -1.60
CA SER A 139 -6.06 -8.22 -2.49
C SER A 139 -4.79 -7.46 -2.17
N THR A 140 -3.98 -7.21 -3.20
CA THR A 140 -2.69 -6.52 -3.06
C THR A 140 -2.63 -5.22 -3.83
N VAL A 141 -3.54 -4.97 -4.78
CA VAL A 141 -3.57 -3.74 -5.58
C VAL A 141 -5.00 -3.41 -6.00
N ALA A 142 -5.30 -2.12 -6.11
CA ALA A 142 -6.56 -1.61 -6.65
C ALA A 142 -6.28 -0.45 -7.60
N ALA A 143 -6.40 -0.70 -8.91
CA ALA A 143 -6.12 0.28 -9.95
C ALA A 143 -7.44 0.86 -10.51
N PRO A 144 -7.76 2.14 -10.25
CA PRO A 144 -8.96 2.77 -10.80
C PRO A 144 -8.82 3.05 -12.31
N PHE A 145 -9.83 2.68 -13.10
CA PHE A 145 -9.89 3.00 -14.54
C PHE A 145 -11.31 3.40 -14.95
N GLY A 146 -11.54 4.69 -15.19
CA GLY A 146 -12.88 5.23 -15.43
C GLY A 146 -13.81 4.93 -14.24
N ASN A 147 -14.93 4.28 -14.52
CA ASN A 147 -15.91 3.82 -13.51
C ASN A 147 -15.61 2.41 -12.97
N LEU A 148 -14.44 1.85 -13.27
CA LEU A 148 -14.01 0.53 -12.82
C LEU A 148 -12.88 0.63 -11.81
N ILE A 149 -12.72 -0.45 -11.04
CA ILE A 149 -11.56 -0.72 -10.19
C ILE A 149 -11.05 -2.12 -10.56
N LEU A 150 -9.82 -2.20 -11.04
CA LEU A 150 -9.12 -3.46 -11.32
C LEU A 150 -8.39 -3.90 -10.06
N MET A 151 -8.82 -5.00 -9.47
CA MET A 151 -8.38 -5.46 -8.16
C MET A 151 -7.55 -6.74 -8.33
N GLY A 152 -6.27 -6.67 -8.00
CA GLY A 152 -5.33 -7.78 -8.14
C GLY A 152 -4.98 -8.45 -6.81
N ASN A 153 -4.44 -9.65 -6.90
CA ASN A 153 -3.96 -10.45 -5.79
C ASN A 153 -2.67 -11.20 -6.19
N VAL A 154 -2.06 -11.95 -5.26
CA VAL A 154 -0.78 -12.68 -5.49
C VAL A 154 -0.98 -14.15 -5.85
N MET A 155 -2.08 -14.78 -5.43
CA MET A 155 -2.19 -16.25 -5.32
C MET A 155 -3.32 -16.86 -6.15
N ASP A 156 -4.48 -16.22 -6.22
CA ASP A 156 -5.60 -16.66 -7.05
C ASP A 156 -5.28 -16.47 -8.54
N ASP A 157 -5.93 -17.26 -9.38
CA ASP A 157 -5.71 -17.35 -10.83
C ASP A 157 -6.47 -16.30 -11.65
N HIS A 158 -7.20 -15.41 -10.99
CA HIS A 158 -8.02 -14.38 -11.60
C HIS A 158 -7.93 -13.08 -10.80
N PHE A 159 -8.40 -11.99 -11.40
CA PHE A 159 -8.55 -10.68 -10.75
C PHE A 159 -10.02 -10.27 -10.78
N LEU A 160 -10.40 -9.34 -9.91
CA LEU A 160 -11.77 -8.80 -9.90
C LEU A 160 -11.83 -7.44 -10.58
N VAL A 161 -12.96 -7.20 -11.24
CA VAL A 161 -13.34 -5.88 -11.75
C VAL A 161 -14.56 -5.41 -10.99
N LEU A 162 -14.38 -4.39 -10.17
CA LEU A 162 -15.47 -3.75 -9.45
C LEU A 162 -15.94 -2.52 -10.24
N LYS A 163 -17.20 -2.15 -10.06
CA LYS A 163 -17.75 -0.88 -10.54
C LYS A 163 -17.79 0.10 -9.37
N LYS A 164 -17.28 1.31 -9.57
CA LYS A 164 -17.31 2.41 -8.60
C LYS A 164 -18.73 2.87 -8.32
#